data_AF-A0A1V5FEK4-F1
#
_entry.id   AF-A0A1V5FEK4-F1
#
_cell.length_a   1.000
_cell.length_b   1.000
_cell.length_c   1.000
_cell.angle_alpha   90.00
_cell.angle_beta   90.00
_cell.angle_gamma   90.00
#
_symmetry.space_group_name_H-M   'P 1'
#
loop_
_entity.id
_entity.type
_entity.pdbx_description
1 polymer ?
#
loop_
_entity_poly.entity_id
_entity_poly.type
_entity_poly.pdbx_seq_one_letter_code
_entity_poly.pdbx_strand_id
1 'polypeptide(L)'
;MESLFHPRLVLALALLLGGLAAGGCSRNKYQIEIDRRFSMNLVRVPDWYPPANQPLGPAEADVLQRMGKPDFFRLWWREDGSLITSSDLSGRIDQVPETLQVMQRSWLYPALEQEVLFLNDGQSYRVQPMSEVIKLVARYGDPSSRTPPVLRNGRMYETWQWIEYGLQIEMVDGLPGKVTHFPATGTGTYLGK
;
A
#
# COMPACT_ATOMS: atom_id res chain seq x y z
N MET A 1 -6.68 -19.76 -64.79
CA MET A 1 -6.17 -19.24 -63.50
C MET A 1 -6.98 -19.91 -62.40
N GLU A 2 -6.56 -21.10 -61.97
CA GLU A 2 -7.23 -21.86 -60.91
C GLU A 2 -6.67 -21.41 -59.57
N SER A 3 -7.53 -20.94 -58.67
CA SER A 3 -7.12 -20.47 -57.36
C SER A 3 -6.79 -21.67 -56.46
N LEU A 4 -5.51 -21.84 -56.14
CA LEU A 4 -5.00 -22.77 -55.13
C LEU A 4 -5.38 -22.30 -53.72
N PHE A 5 -6.66 -22.37 -53.37
CA PHE A 5 -7.11 -22.24 -51.98
C PHE A 5 -7.20 -23.65 -51.38
N HIS A 6 -6.15 -24.05 -50.67
CA HIS A 6 -6.17 -25.30 -49.92
C HIS A 6 -6.91 -25.10 -48.59
N PRO A 7 -8.11 -25.69 -48.42
CA PRO A 7 -8.95 -25.46 -47.24
C PRO A 7 -8.27 -25.90 -45.93
N ARG A 8 -7.31 -26.84 -46.02
CA ARG A 8 -6.50 -27.28 -44.88
C ARG A 8 -5.53 -26.21 -44.38
N LEU A 9 -5.03 -25.35 -45.27
CA LEU A 9 -4.10 -24.28 -44.93
C LEU A 9 -4.82 -23.11 -44.24
N VAL A 10 -6.06 -22.83 -44.67
CA VAL A 10 -6.95 -21.84 -44.02
C VAL A 10 -7.33 -22.29 -42.60
N LEU A 11 -7.63 -23.58 -42.42
CA LEU A 11 -7.98 -24.13 -41.10
C LEU A 11 -6.78 -24.10 -40.12
N ALA A 12 -5.58 -24.44 -40.61
CA ALA A 12 -4.36 -24.39 -39.82
C ALA A 12 -4.01 -22.95 -39.40
N LEU A 13 -4.18 -21.97 -40.30
CA LEU A 13 -3.94 -20.57 -40.00
C LEU A 13 -4.96 -20.01 -38.99
N ALA A 14 -6.24 -20.41 -39.08
CA ALA A 14 -7.27 -20.02 -38.14
C ALA A 14 -7.04 -20.58 -36.73
N LEU A 15 -6.56 -21.83 -36.61
CA LEU A 15 -6.20 -22.43 -35.32
C LEU A 15 -4.96 -21.77 -34.69
N LEU A 16 -3.96 -21.42 -35.51
CA LEU A 16 -2.77 -20.67 -35.05
C LEU A 16 -3.12 -19.25 -34.56
N LEU A 17 -4.02 -18.56 -35.26
CA LEU A 17 -4.51 -17.24 -34.84
C LEU A 17 -5.38 -17.32 -33.57
N GLY A 18 -6.20 -18.38 -33.43
CA GLY A 18 -6.95 -18.65 -32.20
C GLY A 18 -6.05 -18.92 -30.99
N GLY A 19 -4.95 -19.66 -31.19
CA GLY A 19 -3.95 -19.93 -30.16
C GLY A 19 -3.16 -18.68 -29.74
N LEU A 20 -2.81 -17.81 -30.70
CA LEU A 20 -2.12 -16.54 -30.41
C LEU A 20 -3.02 -15.50 -29.74
N ALA A 21 -4.32 -15.50 -30.02
CA ALA A 21 -5.30 -14.64 -29.34
C ALA A 21 -5.55 -15.05 -27.87
N ALA A 22 -5.47 -16.35 -27.56
CA ALA A 22 -5.65 -16.88 -26.20
C ALA A 22 -4.42 -16.65 -25.29
N GLY A 23 -3.22 -16.50 -25.85
CA GLY A 23 -1.98 -16.27 -25.09
C GLY A 23 -1.73 -14.82 -24.65
N GLY A 24 -2.54 -13.86 -25.10
CA GLY A 24 -2.32 -12.42 -24.90
C GLY A 24 -2.96 -11.79 -23.66
N CYS A 25 -3.77 -12.53 -22.90
CA CYS A 25 -4.55 -11.97 -21.78
C CYS A 25 -4.32 -12.71 -20.46
N SER A 26 -3.18 -12.50 -19.82
CA SER A 26 -3.09 -12.50 -18.34
C SER A 26 -1.73 -11.97 -17.89
N ARG A 27 -1.53 -10.66 -18.01
CA ARG A 27 -0.61 -9.96 -17.11
C ARG A 27 -1.46 -9.11 -16.19
N ASN A 28 -1.43 -9.46 -14.91
CA ASN A 28 -2.13 -8.84 -13.79
C ASN A 28 -2.15 -7.30 -13.89
N LYS A 29 -3.22 -6.73 -14.49
CA LYS A 29 -3.45 -5.28 -14.49
C LYS A 29 -3.79 -4.72 -13.11
N TYR A 30 -3.98 -5.59 -12.12
CA TYR A 30 -4.31 -5.24 -10.74
C TYR A 30 -3.16 -5.54 -9.77
N GLN A 31 -1.92 -5.66 -10.25
CA GLN A 31 -0.79 -5.77 -9.35
C GLN A 31 -0.62 -4.42 -8.65
N ILE A 32 -0.90 -4.39 -7.34
CA ILE A 32 -0.61 -3.25 -6.49
C ILE A 32 0.92 -3.10 -6.47
N GLU A 33 1.43 -2.13 -7.23
CA GLU A 33 2.86 -1.81 -7.23
C GLU A 33 3.17 -1.02 -5.96
N ILE A 34 4.05 -1.57 -5.12
CA ILE A 34 4.56 -0.86 -3.94
C ILE A 34 5.58 0.15 -4.45
N ASP A 35 5.13 1.39 -4.68
CA ASP A 35 6.03 2.50 -4.94
C ASP A 35 6.80 2.80 -3.65
N ARG A 36 8.09 2.43 -3.62
CA ARG A 36 8.98 2.60 -2.45
C ARG A 36 9.20 4.05 -2.04
N ARG A 37 8.78 5.03 -2.86
CA ARG A 37 8.75 6.46 -2.47
C ARG A 37 7.61 6.75 -1.49
N PHE A 38 6.59 5.89 -1.47
CA PHE A 38 5.50 5.89 -0.50
C PHE A 38 5.70 4.72 0.48
N SER A 39 5.10 4.83 1.66
CA SER A 39 5.36 3.88 2.74
C SER A 39 5.15 2.43 2.32
N MET A 40 6.07 1.54 2.68
CA MET A 40 5.92 0.11 2.47
C MET A 40 4.73 -0.48 3.24
N ASN A 41 4.23 0.24 4.25
CA ASN A 41 3.03 -0.12 4.98
C ASN A 41 1.76 0.49 4.39
N LEU A 42 1.86 1.60 3.65
CA LEU A 42 0.72 2.35 3.12
C LEU A 42 0.83 2.48 1.60
N VAL A 43 -0.09 1.85 0.88
CA VAL A 43 -0.18 1.97 -0.58
C VAL A 43 -1.24 3.00 -0.94
N ARG A 44 -0.89 3.96 -1.80
CA ARG A 44 -1.87 4.92 -2.33
C ARG A 44 -2.92 4.18 -3.16
N VAL A 45 -4.19 4.51 -2.94
CA VAL A 45 -5.30 3.90 -3.66
C VAL A 45 -5.30 4.44 -5.09
N PRO A 46 -5.26 3.57 -6.11
CA PRO A 46 -5.21 4.02 -7.49
C PRO A 46 -6.53 4.64 -7.93
N ASP A 47 -6.49 5.49 -8.95
CA ASP A 47 -7.68 6.20 -9.43
C ASP A 47 -8.78 5.29 -9.98
N TRP A 48 -8.40 4.11 -10.49
CA TRP A 48 -9.34 3.12 -11.00
C TRP A 48 -10.08 2.34 -9.90
N TYR A 49 -9.75 2.53 -8.61
CA TYR A 49 -10.41 1.84 -7.51
C TYR A 49 -11.79 2.48 -7.18
N PRO A 50 -12.84 1.68 -6.94
CA PRO A 50 -12.87 0.22 -6.94
C PRO A 50 -12.86 -0.38 -8.37
N PRO A 51 -12.25 -1.56 -8.55
CA PRO A 51 -12.24 -2.25 -9.84
C PRO A 51 -13.67 -2.57 -10.33
N ALA A 52 -13.98 -2.17 -11.56
CA ALA A 52 -15.33 -2.33 -12.14
C ALA A 52 -15.83 -3.79 -12.19
N ASN A 53 -14.92 -4.76 -12.28
CA ASN A 53 -15.24 -6.17 -12.51
C ASN A 53 -14.94 -7.09 -11.30
N GLN A 54 -14.69 -6.51 -10.12
CA GLN A 54 -14.42 -7.30 -8.92
C GLN A 54 -15.37 -6.85 -7.81
N PRO A 55 -16.30 -7.71 -7.36
CA PRO A 55 -17.22 -7.35 -6.30
C PRO A 55 -16.46 -7.12 -5.00
N LEU A 56 -16.79 -6.03 -4.31
CA LEU A 56 -16.30 -5.75 -2.97
C LEU A 56 -17.01 -6.65 -1.95
N GLY A 57 -16.33 -6.96 -0.84
CA GLY A 57 -17.00 -7.58 0.30
C GLY A 57 -18.09 -6.66 0.88
N PRO A 58 -19.10 -7.20 1.61
CA PRO A 58 -20.18 -6.39 2.16
C PRO A 58 -19.71 -5.23 3.04
N ALA A 59 -18.70 -5.46 3.90
CA ALA A 59 -18.11 -4.42 4.72
C ALA A 59 -17.45 -3.31 3.88
N GLU A 60 -16.67 -3.69 2.86
CA GLU A 60 -16.00 -2.76 1.97
C GLU A 60 -16.99 -1.94 1.14
N ALA A 61 -18.06 -2.57 0.67
CA ALA A 61 -19.13 -1.89 -0.05
C ALA A 61 -19.86 -0.86 0.82
N ASP A 62 -20.20 -1.20 2.07
CA ASP A 62 -20.83 -0.28 3.02
C ASP A 62 -19.92 0.91 3.36
N VAL A 63 -18.62 0.66 3.63
CA VAL A 63 -17.64 1.72 3.89
C VAL A 63 -17.46 2.62 2.67
N LEU A 64 -17.32 2.05 1.47
CA LEU A 64 -17.19 2.81 0.24
C LEU A 64 -18.43 3.69 -0.01
N GLN A 65 -19.63 3.17 0.27
CA GLN A 65 -20.88 3.92 0.14
C GLN A 65 -20.94 5.10 1.13
N ARG A 66 -20.48 4.92 2.37
CA ARG A 66 -20.58 5.93 3.43
C ARG A 66 -19.45 6.97 3.40
N MET A 67 -18.23 6.52 3.19
CA MET A 67 -17.01 7.30 3.35
C MET A 67 -16.35 7.64 2.00
N GLY A 68 -16.79 7.01 0.91
CA GLY A 68 -16.18 7.16 -0.39
C GLY A 68 -14.86 6.40 -0.53
N LYS A 69 -14.14 6.71 -1.62
CA LYS A 69 -12.85 6.10 -1.95
C LYS A 69 -11.80 6.45 -0.88
N PRO A 70 -11.09 5.47 -0.29
CA PRO A 70 -9.98 5.78 0.62
C PRO A 70 -8.78 6.38 -0.12
N ASP A 71 -7.90 7.06 0.62
CA ASP A 71 -6.65 7.60 0.06
C ASP A 71 -5.53 6.56 0.06
N PHE A 72 -5.51 5.69 1.09
CA PHE A 72 -4.50 4.66 1.25
C PHE A 72 -5.09 3.31 1.70
N PHE A 73 -4.47 2.23 1.24
CA PHE A 73 -4.56 0.92 1.86
C PHE A 73 -3.38 0.74 2.80
N ARG A 74 -3.65 0.36 4.05
CA ARG A 74 -2.61 -0.07 4.99
C ARG A 74 -2.50 -1.59 4.99
N LEU A 75 -1.29 -2.06 4.75
CA LEU A 75 -0.90 -3.46 4.81
C LEU A 75 -0.35 -3.75 6.22
N TRP A 76 -1.01 -4.64 6.95
CA TRP A 76 -0.57 -5.03 8.29
C TRP A 76 0.50 -6.11 8.21
N TRP A 77 1.76 -5.69 8.00
CA TRP A 77 2.91 -6.59 7.90
C TRP A 77 3.21 -7.38 9.19
N ARG A 78 2.65 -6.96 10.33
CA ARG A 78 2.72 -7.66 11.61
C ARG A 78 1.31 -7.82 12.17
N GLU A 79 1.08 -8.89 12.94
CA GLU A 79 -0.23 -9.17 13.56
C GLU A 79 -0.69 -8.06 14.52
N ASP A 80 0.26 -7.40 15.20
CA ASP A 80 0.00 -6.27 16.09
C ASP A 80 -0.25 -4.95 15.35
N GLY A 81 -0.17 -4.96 14.01
CA GLY A 81 -0.29 -3.80 13.16
C GLY A 81 0.92 -2.86 13.19
N SER A 82 1.97 -3.16 13.93
CA SER A 82 3.14 -2.28 13.97
C SER A 82 3.80 -2.16 12.59
N LEU A 83 4.30 -0.96 12.28
CA LEU A 83 4.90 -0.67 10.98
C LEU A 83 6.25 -1.36 10.83
N ILE A 84 6.48 -1.97 9.67
CA ILE A 84 7.81 -2.42 9.23
C ILE A 84 8.58 -1.24 8.62
N THR A 85 9.91 -1.29 8.69
CA THR A 85 10.79 -0.29 8.07
C THR A 85 11.54 -0.86 6.87
N SER A 86 12.12 0.00 6.04
CA SER A 86 12.99 -0.41 4.92
C SER A 86 14.17 -1.26 5.39
N SER A 87 14.69 -1.03 6.61
CA SER A 87 15.72 -1.86 7.21
C SER A 87 15.20 -3.24 7.62
N ASP A 88 13.94 -3.36 8.08
CA ASP A 88 13.32 -4.65 8.38
C ASP A 88 13.21 -5.55 7.13
N LEU A 89 13.16 -4.94 5.94
CA LEU A 89 13.13 -5.65 4.66
C LEU A 89 14.50 -5.82 4.00
N SER A 90 15.56 -5.19 4.53
CA SER A 90 16.91 -5.29 3.95
C SER A 90 17.41 -6.74 4.03
N GLY A 91 17.39 -7.43 2.89
CA GLY A 91 17.77 -8.84 2.75
C GLY A 91 16.63 -9.82 2.42
N ARG A 92 15.36 -9.39 2.36
CA ARG A 92 14.20 -10.30 2.18
C ARG A 92 13.08 -9.77 1.28
N ILE A 93 13.28 -8.69 0.52
CA ILE A 93 12.24 -8.16 -0.39
C ILE A 93 11.76 -9.23 -1.39
N ASP A 94 12.64 -10.16 -1.77
CA ASP A 94 12.31 -11.25 -2.70
C ASP A 94 11.66 -12.47 -2.00
N GLN A 95 11.54 -12.43 -0.68
CA GLN A 95 10.94 -13.45 0.19
C GLN A 95 9.80 -12.85 1.02
N VAL A 96 9.00 -11.98 0.41
CA VAL A 96 7.69 -11.56 0.91
C VAL A 96 6.85 -12.84 1.11
N PRO A 97 6.70 -13.35 2.35
CA PRO A 97 6.17 -14.70 2.56
C PRO A 97 4.72 -14.81 2.05
N GLU A 98 4.30 -15.97 1.56
CA GLU A 98 2.89 -16.21 1.17
C GLU A 98 1.89 -15.92 2.30
N THR A 99 2.35 -15.96 3.56
CA THR A 99 1.57 -15.60 4.75
C THR A 99 1.09 -14.15 4.75
N LEU A 100 1.65 -13.28 3.91
CA LEU A 100 1.20 -11.90 3.75
C LEU A 100 -0.15 -11.79 2.99
N GLN A 101 -0.60 -12.86 2.32
CA GLN A 101 -1.90 -12.88 1.63
C GLN A 101 -3.10 -12.97 2.58
N VAL A 102 -2.86 -13.32 3.85
CA VAL A 102 -3.89 -13.41 4.92
C VAL A 102 -3.89 -12.15 5.79
N MET A 103 -3.11 -11.12 5.41
CA MET A 103 -2.95 -9.93 6.24
C MET A 103 -4.23 -9.12 6.32
N GLN A 104 -4.50 -8.66 7.55
CA GLN A 104 -5.51 -7.64 7.77
C GLN A 104 -5.14 -6.41 6.95
N ARG A 105 -6.12 -5.95 6.19
CA ARG A 105 -6.03 -4.70 5.45
C ARG A 105 -6.96 -3.69 6.10
N SER A 106 -6.52 -2.45 6.08
CA SER A 106 -7.33 -1.34 6.54
C SER A 106 -7.29 -0.23 5.52
N TRP A 107 -8.33 0.58 5.50
CA TRP A 107 -8.44 1.75 4.64
C TRP A 107 -8.20 3.00 5.48
N LEU A 108 -7.42 3.92 4.94
CA LEU A 108 -7.10 5.16 5.61
C LEU A 108 -7.78 6.33 4.90
N TYR A 109 -8.36 7.21 5.72
CA TYR A 109 -9.00 8.46 5.33
C TYR A 109 -8.32 9.62 6.08
N PRO A 110 -7.14 10.08 5.65
CA PRO A 110 -6.41 11.16 6.33
C PRO A 110 -7.22 12.44 6.52
N ALA A 111 -8.07 12.81 5.56
CA ALA A 111 -8.94 13.97 5.68
C ALA A 111 -9.97 13.85 6.82
N LEU A 112 -10.32 12.62 7.21
CA LEU A 112 -11.23 12.31 8.31
C LEU A 112 -10.48 11.90 9.59
N GLU A 113 -9.16 11.81 9.53
CA GLU A 113 -8.29 11.22 10.57
C GLU A 113 -8.74 9.81 11.02
N GLN A 114 -9.29 9.03 10.10
CA GLN A 114 -9.89 7.71 10.39
C GLN A 114 -9.19 6.56 9.67
N GLU A 115 -9.11 5.44 10.38
CA GLU A 115 -8.71 4.14 9.87
C GLU A 115 -9.89 3.18 10.00
N VAL A 116 -10.19 2.47 8.91
CA VAL A 116 -11.22 1.45 8.85
C VAL A 116 -10.57 0.07 8.75
N LEU A 117 -10.72 -0.74 9.79
CA LEU A 117 -10.18 -2.10 9.86
C LEU A 117 -11.27 -3.08 9.47
N PHE A 118 -11.01 -3.85 8.42
CA PHE A 118 -11.90 -4.95 8.01
C PHE A 118 -11.57 -6.19 8.83
N LEU A 119 -12.58 -6.77 9.48
CA LEU A 119 -12.40 -8.00 10.23
C LEU A 119 -12.32 -9.19 9.26
N ASN A 120 -11.69 -10.28 9.71
CA ASN A 120 -11.45 -11.46 8.87
C ASN A 120 -12.75 -12.19 8.42
N ASP A 121 -13.92 -11.79 8.93
CA ASP A 121 -15.23 -12.32 8.52
C ASP A 121 -15.72 -11.74 7.18
N GLY A 122 -15.11 -10.64 6.70
CA GLY A 122 -15.52 -9.92 5.48
C GLY A 122 -16.86 -9.19 5.57
N GLN A 123 -17.55 -9.26 6.72
CA GLN A 123 -18.86 -8.68 6.97
C GLN A 123 -18.78 -7.45 7.86
N SER A 124 -17.80 -7.43 8.74
CA SER A 124 -17.68 -6.45 9.81
C SER A 124 -16.45 -5.56 9.61
N TYR A 125 -16.55 -4.34 10.09
CA TYR A 125 -15.42 -3.41 10.16
C TYR A 125 -15.48 -2.59 11.45
N ARG A 126 -14.32 -2.07 11.85
CA ARG A 126 -14.20 -1.12 12.95
C ARG A 126 -13.57 0.18 12.43
N VAL A 127 -14.22 1.30 12.72
CA VAL A 127 -13.62 2.62 12.52
C VAL A 127 -12.89 3.01 13.80
N GLN A 128 -11.63 3.45 13.67
CA GLN A 128 -10.85 3.98 14.77
C GLN A 128 -10.09 5.24 14.33
N PRO A 129 -9.67 6.11 15.27
CA PRO A 129 -8.78 7.21 14.94
C PRO A 129 -7.46 6.68 14.38
N MET A 130 -6.91 7.36 13.37
CA MET A 130 -5.54 7.09 12.91
C MET A 130 -4.56 7.39 14.05
N SER A 131 -3.62 6.48 14.27
CA SER A 131 -2.51 6.79 15.18
C SER A 131 -1.65 7.91 14.60
N GLU A 132 -0.99 8.68 15.47
CA GLU A 132 -0.12 9.77 15.03
C GLU A 132 1.02 9.28 14.13
N VAL A 133 1.54 8.08 14.39
CA VAL A 133 2.50 7.41 13.51
C VAL A 133 1.94 7.24 12.10
N ILE A 134 0.71 6.73 11.95
CA ILE A 134 0.08 6.53 10.65
C ILE A 134 -0.18 7.86 9.94
N LYS A 135 -0.58 8.90 10.68
CA LYS A 135 -0.75 10.26 10.12
C LYS A 135 0.57 10.79 9.54
N LEU A 136 1.68 10.62 10.28
CA LEU A 136 3.01 11.03 9.81
C LEU A 136 3.43 10.27 8.55
N VAL A 137 3.23 8.95 8.55
CA VAL A 137 3.63 8.09 7.43
C VAL A 137 2.74 8.32 6.19
N ALA A 138 1.45 8.57 6.36
CA ALA A 138 0.57 8.96 5.25
C ALA A 138 0.97 10.32 4.65
N ARG A 139 1.51 11.23 5.46
CA ARG A 139 1.93 12.56 5.03
C ARG A 139 3.30 12.58 4.36
N TYR A 140 4.28 11.87 4.92
CA TYR A 140 5.68 11.99 4.53
C TYR A 140 6.26 10.73 3.86
N GLY A 141 5.53 9.61 3.88
CA GLY A 141 6.06 8.29 3.54
C GLY A 141 6.81 7.65 4.71
N ASP A 142 7.54 6.58 4.44
CA ASP A 142 8.41 5.96 5.46
C ASP A 142 9.56 6.90 5.82
N PRO A 143 10.00 6.91 7.10
CA PRO A 143 11.16 7.70 7.50
C PRO A 143 12.43 7.17 6.83
N SER A 144 13.32 8.07 6.39
CA SER A 144 14.66 7.73 5.88
C SER A 144 15.51 7.06 6.96
N SER A 145 15.30 7.42 8.23
CA SER A 145 15.97 6.80 9.38
C SER A 145 15.05 6.73 10.59
N ARG A 146 15.13 5.63 11.34
CA ARG A 146 14.43 5.41 12.61
C ARG A 146 15.39 4.81 13.63
N THR A 147 15.52 5.41 14.79
CA THR A 147 16.28 4.79 15.89
C THR A 147 15.49 3.63 16.49
N PRO A 148 16.15 2.57 16.96
CA PRO A 148 15.48 1.54 17.75
C PRO A 148 14.72 2.14 18.94
N PRO A 149 13.60 1.54 19.37
CA PRO A 149 12.87 1.96 20.56
C PRO A 149 13.74 1.84 21.82
N VAL A 150 13.84 2.91 22.61
CA VAL A 150 14.61 2.96 23.86
C VAL A 150 13.70 3.31 25.04
N LEU A 151 13.65 2.45 26.05
CA LEU A 151 12.93 2.73 27.29
C LEU A 151 13.72 3.72 28.16
N ARG A 152 13.16 4.91 28.43
CA ARG A 152 13.72 5.90 29.35
C ARG A 152 12.64 6.36 30.32
N ASN A 153 12.89 6.28 31.62
CA ASN A 153 11.94 6.71 32.66
C ASN A 153 10.53 6.11 32.49
N GLY A 154 10.44 4.83 32.10
CA GLY A 154 9.18 4.11 31.91
C GLY A 154 8.42 4.44 30.61
N ARG A 155 9.00 5.23 29.71
CA ARG A 155 8.41 5.60 28.42
C ARG A 155 9.28 5.16 27.26
N MET A 156 8.67 4.76 26.15
CA MET A 156 9.36 4.32 24.95
C MET A 156 9.69 5.50 24.04
N TYR A 157 10.96 5.67 23.72
CA TYR A 157 11.44 6.75 22.86
C TYR A 157 11.99 6.22 21.55
N GLU A 158 11.67 6.91 20.47
CA GLU A 158 12.24 6.68 19.15
C GLU A 158 12.49 8.02 18.47
N THR A 159 13.39 8.06 17.49
CA THR A 159 13.59 9.23 16.64
C THR A 159 13.36 8.80 15.21
N TRP A 160 12.46 9.51 14.54
CA TRP A 160 12.07 9.29 13.16
C TRP A 160 12.54 10.48 12.34
N GLN A 161 13.20 10.23 11.22
CA GLN A 161 13.80 11.26 10.40
C GLN A 161 13.37 11.09 8.94
N TRP A 162 12.88 12.17 8.36
CA TRP A 162 12.60 12.33 6.94
C TRP A 162 13.58 13.36 6.38
N ILE A 163 14.73 12.87 5.91
CA ILE A 163 15.87 13.68 5.48
C ILE A 163 15.49 14.56 4.28
N GLU A 164 14.65 14.04 3.39
CA GLU A 164 14.15 14.70 2.18
C GLU A 164 13.26 15.90 2.52
N TYR A 165 12.69 15.92 3.73
CA TYR A 165 11.85 16.99 4.24
C TYR A 165 12.56 17.84 5.30
N GLY A 166 13.81 17.54 5.64
CA GLY A 166 14.52 18.26 6.69
C GLY A 166 13.87 18.11 8.07
N LEU A 167 13.23 16.97 8.34
CA LEU A 167 12.36 16.77 9.49
C LEU A 167 12.85 15.62 10.37
N GLN A 168 12.95 15.86 11.67
CA GLN A 168 13.17 14.84 12.68
C GLN A 168 12.13 14.98 13.80
N ILE A 169 11.52 13.87 14.18
CA ILE A 169 10.52 13.82 15.25
C ILE A 169 10.98 12.79 16.28
N GLU A 170 11.11 13.21 17.53
CA GLU A 170 11.21 12.30 18.67
C GLU A 170 9.81 11.80 19.01
N MET A 171 9.58 10.50 18.88
CA MET A 171 8.35 9.84 19.26
C MET A 171 8.47 9.38 20.72
N VAL A 172 7.41 9.57 21.50
CA VAL A 172 7.30 9.10 22.89
C VAL A 172 5.99 8.32 23.03
N ASP A 173 6.10 7.03 23.31
CA ASP A 173 4.97 6.09 23.38
C ASP A 173 4.08 6.12 22.13
N GLY A 174 4.71 6.28 20.95
CA GLY A 174 4.01 6.36 19.66
C GLY A 174 3.36 7.72 19.36
N LEU A 175 3.55 8.73 20.21
CA LEU A 175 3.07 10.09 20.00
C LEU A 175 4.23 11.02 19.62
N PRO A 176 4.02 12.02 18.73
CA PRO A 176 5.05 12.97 18.38
C PRO A 176 5.35 13.88 19.57
N GLY A 177 6.62 13.87 19.99
CA GLY A 177 7.18 14.75 21.00
C GLY A 177 7.91 15.91 20.35
N LYS A 178 9.24 15.95 20.50
CA LYS A 178 10.06 17.06 19.99
C LYS A 178 10.21 16.97 18.47
N VAL A 179 9.86 18.06 17.78
CA VAL A 179 10.11 18.24 16.34
C VAL A 179 11.35 19.11 16.14
N THR A 180 12.29 18.63 15.33
CA THR A 180 13.50 19.36 14.94
C THR A 180 13.53 19.49 13.42
N HIS A 181 13.77 20.70 12.94
CA HIS A 181 13.95 20.96 11.51
C HIS A 181 15.44 21.18 11.21
N PHE A 182 15.89 20.68 10.07
CA PHE A 182 17.24 20.86 9.55
C PHE A 182 17.18 21.12 8.04
N PRO A 183 18.25 21.65 7.42
CA PRO A 183 18.26 21.83 5.97
C PRO A 183 18.00 20.50 5.26
N ALA A 184 16.96 20.44 4.43
CA ALA A 184 16.66 19.25 3.64
C ALA A 184 17.81 18.97 2.66
N THR A 185 18.31 17.73 2.65
CA THR A 185 19.46 17.35 1.79
C THR A 185 19.04 16.57 0.55
N GLY A 186 17.76 16.29 0.38
CA GLY A 186 17.19 15.70 -0.83
C GLY A 186 16.35 16.71 -1.61
N THR A 187 16.20 16.52 -2.91
CA THR A 187 15.06 17.08 -3.65
C THR A 187 13.81 16.37 -3.17
N GLY A 188 13.28 16.74 -2.00
CA GLY A 188 11.95 16.32 -1.61
C GLY A 188 11.01 16.74 -2.73
N THR A 189 10.48 15.77 -3.48
CA THR A 189 9.50 16.06 -4.52
C THR A 189 8.24 16.50 -3.80
N TYR A 190 8.18 17.81 -3.54
CA TYR A 190 7.02 18.53 -3.08
C TYR A 190 5.87 18.14 -4.00
N LEU A 191 4.92 17.35 -3.52
CA LEU A 191 3.61 17.26 -4.16
C LEU A 191 2.92 18.59 -3.87
N GLY A 192 3.10 19.53 -4.80
CA GLY A 192 2.21 20.66 -4.94
C GLY A 192 0.76 20.16 -5.01
N LYS A 193 -0.11 20.92 -4.36
CA LYS A 193 -1.56 20.77 -4.23
C LYS A 193 -2.26 20.06 -5.40
#